data_AF-A0A6N6S209-F1
#
_entry.id   AF-A0A6N6S209-F1
#
_cell.length_a   1.000
_cell.length_b   1.000
_cell.length_c   1.000
_cell.angle_alpha   90.00
_cell.angle_beta   90.00
_cell.angle_gamma   90.00
#
_symmetry.space_group_name_H-M   'P 1'
#
loop_
_entity.id
_entity.type
_entity.pdbx_description
1 polymer ?
#
loop_
_entity_poly.entity_id
_entity_poly.type
_entity_poly.pdbx_seq_one_letter_code
_entity_poly.pdbx_strand_id
1 'polypeptide(L)'
;MQVREPLDYLPLWGVYVATVAVVLLSFEVGFRLERYRLQRSEQEKEKEKEQPVGAMVGATLGLLGFILAFTFGLAASQYYDRRDLVLAEANAIGTTYLRAELLPEPHRTEIRNLLREYVDVRVGIHPGNLEQVIHRSEVLHRRLWSQTVAEVEKNPNFFIAGLFIGSLNEVI
;
A
#
# COMPACT_ATOMS: atom_id res chain seq x y z
N MET A 1 3.70 1.39 23.77
CA MET A 1 3.66 -0.05 24.10
C MET A 1 3.79 -0.82 22.81
N GLN A 2 4.94 -1.45 22.56
CA GLN A 2 5.14 -2.31 21.39
C GLN A 2 4.38 -3.62 21.63
N VAL A 3 3.28 -3.82 20.91
CA VAL A 3 2.61 -5.12 20.84
C VAL A 3 3.54 -6.03 20.04
N ARG A 4 4.39 -6.79 20.72
CA ARG A 4 5.19 -7.85 20.09
C ARG A 4 4.22 -8.92 19.62
N GLU A 5 4.09 -9.10 18.32
CA GLU A 5 3.22 -10.13 17.77
C GLU A 5 3.77 -11.52 18.12
N PRO A 6 2.92 -12.49 18.49
CA PRO A 6 3.36 -13.85 18.85
C PRO A 6 4.07 -14.58 17.70
N LEU A 7 3.99 -14.04 16.48
CA LEU A 7 4.64 -14.56 15.27
C LEU A 7 6.15 -14.30 15.23
N ASP A 8 6.68 -13.29 15.94
CA ASP A 8 8.13 -12.98 15.95
C ASP A 8 8.97 -14.04 16.71
N TYR A 9 8.33 -14.88 17.54
CA TYR A 9 8.99 -15.96 18.27
C TYR A 9 8.98 -17.30 17.54
N LEU A 10 8.20 -17.43 16.46
CA LEU A 10 8.11 -18.66 15.70
C LEU A 10 9.19 -18.64 14.61
N PRO A 11 10.26 -19.42 14.74
CA PRO A 11 11.24 -19.48 13.68
C PRO A 11 10.58 -20.02 12.41
N LEU A 12 10.90 -19.44 11.25
CA LEU A 12 10.29 -19.79 9.96
C LEU A 12 10.32 -21.29 9.65
N TRP A 13 11.38 -21.98 10.08
CA TRP A 13 11.49 -23.45 9.94
C TRP A 13 10.46 -24.19 10.80
N GLY A 14 10.10 -23.66 11.97
CA GLY A 14 9.09 -24.23 12.87
C GLY A 14 7.69 -24.15 12.27
N VAL A 15 7.36 -23.00 11.66
CA VAL A 15 6.11 -22.83 10.90
C VAL A 15 6.05 -23.83 9.75
N TYR A 16 7.14 -23.98 8.99
CA TYR A 16 7.21 -24.95 7.89
C TYR A 16 6.96 -26.38 8.36
N VAL A 17 7.68 -26.85 9.39
CA VAL A 17 7.52 -28.21 9.93
C VAL A 17 6.11 -28.44 10.47
N ALA A 18 5.55 -27.46 11.20
CA ALA A 18 4.18 -27.56 11.71
C ALA A 18 3.15 -27.69 10.58
N THR A 19 3.32 -26.90 9.50
CA THR A 19 2.42 -26.95 8.35
C THR A 19 2.48 -28.31 7.66
N VAL A 20 3.68 -28.85 7.43
CA VAL A 20 3.88 -30.20 6.86
C VAL A 20 3.25 -31.27 7.76
N ALA A 21 3.44 -31.19 9.07
CA ALA A 21 2.86 -32.14 10.02
C ALA A 21 1.32 -32.13 10.00
N VAL A 22 0.70 -30.95 9.95
CA VAL A 22 -0.77 -30.81 9.86
C VAL A 22 -1.31 -31.42 8.58
N VAL A 23 -0.63 -31.21 7.45
CA VAL A 23 -1.02 -31.81 6.16
C VAL A 23 -0.92 -33.34 6.23
N LEU A 24 0.21 -33.88 6.70
CA LEU A 24 0.40 -35.33 6.82
C LEU A 24 -0.61 -35.98 7.78
N LEU A 25 -0.89 -35.35 8.91
CA LEU A 25 -1.91 -35.82 9.85
C LEU A 25 -3.30 -35.83 9.22
N SER A 26 -3.62 -34.83 8.41
CA SER A 26 -4.92 -34.75 7.71
C SER A 26 -5.06 -35.90 6.70
N PHE A 27 -3.99 -36.23 5.96
CA PHE A 27 -3.96 -37.40 5.08
C PHE A 27 -4.12 -38.73 5.84
N GLU A 28 -3.38 -38.92 6.93
CA GLU A 28 -3.43 -40.15 7.74
C GLU A 28 -4.81 -40.34 8.40
N VAL A 29 -5.41 -39.27 8.92
CA VAL A 29 -6.76 -39.29 9.50
C VAL A 29 -7.80 -39.60 8.43
N GLY A 30 -7.69 -39.00 7.24
CA GLY A 30 -8.55 -39.31 6.10
C GLY A 30 -8.47 -40.79 5.72
N PHE A 31 -7.26 -41.32 5.57
CA PHE A 31 -7.02 -42.71 5.20
C PHE A 31 -7.49 -43.71 6.27
N ARG A 32 -7.29 -43.39 7.56
CA ARG A 32 -7.78 -44.23 8.67
C ARG A 32 -9.30 -44.23 8.76
N LEU A 33 -9.96 -43.09 8.61
CA LEU A 33 -11.42 -42.98 8.63
C LEU A 33 -12.05 -43.75 7.46
N GLU A 34 -11.42 -43.70 6.29
CA GLU A 34 -11.83 -44.48 5.11
C GLU A 34 -11.72 -45.99 5.38
N ARG A 35 -10.58 -46.46 5.91
CA ARG A 35 -10.39 -47.87 6.30
C ARG A 35 -11.37 -48.35 7.37
N TYR A 36 -11.66 -47.52 8.38
CA TYR A 36 -12.60 -47.86 9.46
C TYR A 36 -14.06 -47.92 8.97
N ARG A 37 -14.43 -47.09 7.98
CA ARG A 37 -15.75 -47.14 7.31
C ARG A 37 -15.88 -48.34 6.36
N LEU A 38 -14.83 -48.66 5.60
CA LEU A 38 -14.82 -49.77 4.63
C LEU A 38 -15.05 -51.16 5.24
N GLN A 39 -14.73 -51.36 6.53
CA GLN A 39 -14.98 -52.63 7.23
C GLN A 39 -16.43 -52.82 7.69
N ARG A 40 -17.26 -51.77 7.68
CA ARG A 40 -18.63 -51.81 8.22
C ARG A 40 -19.74 -51.83 7.16
N SER A 41 -19.42 -51.55 5.90
CA SER A 41 -20.41 -51.40 4.83
C SER A 41 -20.02 -52.14 3.54
N GLU A 42 -19.91 -53.47 3.58
CA GLU A 42 -19.83 -54.28 2.35
C GLU A 42 -21.10 -54.17 1.49
N GLN A 43 -22.24 -53.74 2.05
CA GLN A 43 -23.52 -53.61 1.34
C GLN A 43 -23.83 -52.20 0.76
N GLU A 44 -23.14 -51.12 1.16
CA GLU A 44 -23.34 -49.77 0.59
C GLU A 44 -22.34 -49.41 -0.52
N LYS A 45 -21.34 -50.27 -0.75
CA LYS A 45 -20.24 -50.11 -1.74
C LYS A 45 -20.70 -49.90 -3.19
N GLU A 46 -21.94 -50.19 -3.56
CA GLU A 46 -22.44 -49.95 -4.92
C GLU A 46 -23.07 -48.57 -5.13
N LYS A 47 -23.48 -47.86 -4.07
CA LYS A 47 -24.06 -46.50 -4.17
C LYS A 47 -23.10 -45.38 -3.76
N GLU A 48 -22.11 -45.65 -2.91
CA GLU A 48 -21.18 -44.63 -2.41
C GLU A 48 -19.82 -44.59 -3.14
N LYS A 49 -19.58 -45.47 -4.13
CA LYS A 49 -18.25 -45.65 -4.73
C LYS A 49 -17.66 -44.45 -5.48
N GLU A 50 -18.41 -43.37 -5.66
CA GLU A 50 -17.91 -42.15 -6.30
C GLU A 50 -18.56 -40.91 -5.68
N GLN A 51 -18.32 -40.63 -4.39
CA GLN A 51 -18.26 -39.21 -4.02
C GLN A 51 -17.00 -38.66 -4.69
N PRO A 52 -17.12 -37.80 -5.72
CA PRO A 52 -15.99 -37.54 -6.59
C PRO A 52 -15.01 -36.68 -5.81
N VAL A 53 -13.88 -37.25 -5.40
CA VAL A 53 -12.73 -36.49 -4.92
C VAL A 53 -12.42 -35.34 -5.90
N GLY A 54 -12.65 -35.55 -7.21
CA GLY A 54 -12.58 -34.51 -8.24
C GLY A 54 -13.52 -33.32 -8.03
N ALA A 55 -14.73 -33.52 -7.49
CA ALA A 55 -15.65 -32.42 -7.17
C ALA A 55 -15.14 -31.59 -5.98
N MET A 56 -14.56 -32.23 -4.96
CA MET A 56 -13.94 -31.52 -3.83
C MET A 56 -12.67 -30.77 -4.25
N VAL A 57 -11.82 -31.38 -5.07
CA VAL A 57 -10.63 -30.73 -5.64
C VAL A 57 -11.04 -29.56 -6.54
N GLY A 58 -12.08 -29.73 -7.37
CA GLY A 58 -12.63 -28.64 -8.17
C GLY A 58 -13.15 -27.47 -7.33
N ALA A 59 -13.89 -27.76 -6.25
CA ALA A 59 -14.41 -26.73 -5.34
C ALA A 59 -13.30 -25.98 -4.60
N THR A 60 -12.26 -26.69 -4.14
CA THR A 60 -11.12 -26.07 -3.44
C THR A 60 -10.25 -25.24 -4.38
N LEU A 61 -9.97 -25.72 -5.59
CA LEU A 61 -9.26 -24.94 -6.61
C LEU A 61 -10.08 -23.72 -7.06
N GLY A 62 -11.41 -23.86 -7.19
CA GLY A 62 -12.31 -22.75 -7.48
C GLY A 62 -12.29 -21.68 -6.38
N LEU A 63 -12.36 -22.10 -5.11
CA LEU A 63 -12.24 -21.20 -3.96
C LEU A 63 -10.87 -20.52 -3.91
N LEU A 64 -9.79 -21.26 -4.16
CA LEU A 64 -8.45 -20.70 -4.23
C LEU A 64 -8.35 -19.64 -5.34
N GLY A 65 -8.82 -19.95 -6.55
CA GLY A 65 -8.85 -19.02 -7.65
C GLY A 65 -9.65 -17.76 -7.33
N PHE A 66 -10.80 -17.91 -6.67
CA PHE A 66 -11.62 -16.80 -6.21
C PHE A 66 -10.90 -15.93 -5.18
N ILE A 67 -10.32 -16.53 -4.14
CA ILE A 67 -9.56 -15.79 -3.11
C ILE A 67 -8.38 -15.05 -3.75
N LEU A 68 -7.65 -15.68 -4.67
CA LEU A 68 -6.55 -15.02 -5.40
C LEU A 68 -7.05 -13.84 -6.22
N ALA A 69 -8.16 -13.98 -6.94
CA ALA A 69 -8.75 -12.89 -7.72
C ALA A 69 -9.11 -11.70 -6.83
N PHE A 70 -9.75 -11.92 -5.68
CA PHE A 70 -10.05 -10.84 -4.73
C PHE A 70 -8.79 -10.25 -4.09
N THR A 71 -7.83 -11.09 -3.72
CA THR A 71 -6.59 -10.64 -3.08
C THR A 71 -5.78 -9.75 -4.01
N PHE A 72 -5.56 -10.19 -5.25
CA PHE A 72 -4.84 -9.39 -6.24
C PHE A 72 -5.65 -8.17 -6.68
N GLY A 73 -6.98 -8.28 -6.78
CA GLY A 73 -7.85 -7.14 -7.08
C GLY A 73 -7.73 -6.04 -6.02
N LEU A 74 -7.78 -6.41 -4.73
CA LEU A 74 -7.66 -5.46 -3.62
C LEU A 74 -6.25 -4.87 -3.52
N ALA A 75 -5.22 -5.71 -3.68
CA ALA A 75 -3.83 -5.25 -3.70
C ALA A 75 -3.56 -4.27 -4.85
N ALA A 76 -4.11 -4.55 -6.04
CA ALA A 76 -3.98 -3.68 -7.20
C ALA A 76 -4.71 -2.35 -6.99
N SER A 77 -5.93 -2.36 -6.44
CA SER A 77 -6.67 -1.13 -6.10
C SER A 77 -5.85 -0.25 -5.15
N GLN A 78 -5.36 -0.82 -4.06
CA GLN A 78 -4.57 -0.09 -3.08
C GLN A 78 -3.26 0.46 -3.67
N TYR A 79 -2.66 -0.26 -4.61
CA TYR A 79 -1.48 0.21 -5.36
C TYR A 79 -1.81 1.37 -6.28
N TYR A 80 -2.90 1.28 -7.06
CA TYR A 80 -3.33 2.35 -7.95
C TYR A 80 -3.68 3.62 -7.18
N ASP A 81 -4.39 3.53 -6.05
CA ASP A 81 -4.71 4.69 -5.21
C ASP A 81 -3.44 5.40 -4.73
N ARG A 82 -2.45 4.64 -4.25
CA ARG A 82 -1.16 5.20 -3.81
C ARG A 82 -0.39 5.82 -4.97
N ARG A 83 -0.37 5.15 -6.13
CA ARG A 83 0.29 5.67 -7.35
C ARG A 83 -0.35 6.98 -7.77
N ASP A 84 -1.67 7.05 -7.79
CA ASP A 84 -2.42 8.22 -8.26
C ASP A 84 -2.23 9.42 -7.32
N LEU A 85 -2.16 9.19 -6.00
CA LEU A 85 -1.78 10.23 -5.03
C LEU A 85 -0.36 10.77 -5.25
N VAL A 86 0.61 9.88 -5.49
CA VAL A 86 2.01 10.28 -5.77
C VAL A 86 2.09 11.06 -7.10
N LEU A 87 1.37 10.62 -8.13
CA LEU A 87 1.30 11.33 -9.41
C LEU A 87 0.63 12.70 -9.26
N ALA A 88 -0.44 12.80 -8.48
CA ALA A 88 -1.10 14.07 -8.20
C ALA A 88 -0.15 15.05 -7.50
N GLU A 89 0.55 14.61 -6.45
CA GLU A 89 1.56 15.42 -5.75
C GLU A 89 2.69 15.85 -6.70
N ALA A 90 3.24 14.93 -7.50
CA ALA A 90 4.29 15.25 -8.46
C ALA A 90 3.85 16.27 -9.52
N ASN A 91 2.61 16.16 -10.02
CA ASN A 91 2.05 17.11 -10.97
C ASN A 91 1.80 18.49 -10.34
N ALA A 92 1.31 18.54 -9.10
CA ALA A 92 1.12 19.78 -8.36
C ALA A 92 2.46 20.50 -8.12
N ILE A 93 3.49 19.76 -7.70
CA ILE A 93 4.85 20.29 -7.52
C ILE A 93 5.41 20.79 -8.85
N GLY A 94 5.31 20.00 -9.92
CA GLY A 94 5.81 20.39 -11.24
C GLY A 94 5.13 21.66 -11.76
N THR A 95 3.82 21.75 -11.61
CA THR A 95 3.04 22.93 -11.99
C THR A 95 3.44 24.16 -11.16
N THR A 96 3.56 24.00 -9.84
CA THR A 96 3.99 25.08 -8.93
C THR A 96 5.40 25.56 -9.25
N TYR A 97 6.31 24.63 -9.57
CA TYR A 97 7.68 24.92 -9.92
C TYR A 97 7.79 25.74 -11.21
N LEU A 98 7.00 25.40 -12.23
CA LEU A 98 6.93 26.19 -13.47
C LEU A 98 6.29 27.57 -13.23
N ARG A 99 5.20 27.62 -12.45
CA ARG A 99 4.53 28.90 -12.12
C ARG A 99 5.39 29.81 -11.25
N ALA A 100 6.31 29.25 -10.46
CA ALA A 100 7.27 30.04 -9.70
C ALA A 100 8.20 30.88 -10.61
N GLU A 101 8.38 30.54 -11.90
CA GLU A 101 9.14 31.36 -12.85
C GLU A 101 8.51 32.72 -13.10
N LEU A 102 7.20 32.84 -12.87
CA LEU A 102 6.46 34.09 -13.04
C LEU A 102 6.68 35.06 -11.86
N LEU A 103 7.31 34.59 -10.78
CA LEU A 103 7.66 35.43 -9.64
C LEU A 103 8.88 36.30 -9.96
N PRO A 104 8.97 37.51 -9.37
CA PRO A 104 10.19 38.31 -9.41
C PRO A 104 11.29 37.68 -8.56
N GLU A 105 12.54 38.02 -8.86
CA GLU A 105 13.65 37.70 -7.96
C GLU A 105 13.57 38.55 -6.68
N PRO A 106 14.02 38.02 -5.53
CA PRO A 106 14.67 36.72 -5.32
C PRO A 106 13.70 35.54 -5.11
N HIS A 107 12.40 35.80 -4.98
CA HIS A 107 11.41 34.80 -4.58
C HIS A 107 11.29 33.63 -5.56
N ARG A 108 11.44 33.89 -6.87
CA ARG A 108 11.54 32.83 -7.88
C ARG A 108 12.56 31.76 -7.48
N THR A 109 13.78 32.19 -7.19
CA THR A 109 14.88 31.28 -6.86
C THR A 109 14.64 30.60 -5.51
N GLU A 110 14.18 31.35 -4.50
CA GLU A 110 13.91 30.82 -3.17
C GLU A 110 12.82 29.74 -3.17
N ILE A 111 11.67 30.00 -3.79
CA ILE A 111 10.55 29.05 -3.87
C ILE A 111 10.96 27.80 -4.67
N ARG A 112 11.67 27.96 -5.79
CA ARG A 112 12.17 26.81 -6.57
C ARG A 112 13.14 25.95 -5.76
N ASN A 113 13.96 26.55 -4.90
CA ASN A 113 14.85 25.81 -4.01
C ASN A 113 14.10 25.11 -2.88
N LEU A 114 13.09 25.75 -2.29
CA LEU A 114 12.23 25.12 -1.28
C LEU A 114 11.46 23.92 -1.83
N LEU A 115 10.96 24.01 -3.07
CA LEU A 115 10.29 22.89 -3.74
C LEU A 115 11.26 21.72 -4.01
N ARG A 116 12.52 22.01 -4.37
CA ARG A 116 13.56 20.97 -4.51
C ARG A 116 13.87 20.30 -3.18
N GLU A 117 14.09 21.09 -2.12
CA GLU A 117 14.32 20.56 -0.77
C GLU A 117 13.14 19.69 -0.31
N TYR A 118 11.90 20.10 -0.62
CA TYR A 118 10.70 19.32 -0.31
C TYR A 118 10.71 17.96 -1.02
N VAL A 119 11.03 17.93 -2.31
CA VAL A 119 11.13 16.68 -3.08
C VAL A 119 12.24 15.78 -2.53
N ASP A 120 13.42 16.33 -2.23
CA ASP A 120 14.54 15.55 -1.69
C ASP A 120 14.18 14.89 -0.35
N VAL A 121 13.46 15.61 0.51
CA VAL A 121 12.95 15.08 1.79
C VAL A 121 11.93 13.96 1.57
N ARG A 122 11.00 14.13 0.62
CA ARG A 122 9.93 13.15 0.34
C ARG A 122 10.43 11.89 -0.36
N VAL A 123 11.43 12.00 -1.22
CA VAL A 123 12.04 10.83 -1.89
C VAL A 123 12.86 9.99 -0.90
N GLY A 124 13.36 10.59 0.17
CA GLY A 124 14.10 9.91 1.24
C GLY A 124 13.24 9.11 2.25
N ILE A 125 11.94 8.89 2.00
CA ILE A 125 11.06 8.17 2.93
C ILE A 125 11.46 6.70 3.05
N HIS A 126 11.57 6.23 4.29
CA HIS A 126 11.70 4.82 4.65
C HIS A 126 11.00 4.54 5.99
N PRO A 127 10.68 3.28 6.34
CA PRO A 127 9.86 2.98 7.52
C PRO A 127 10.36 3.57 8.84
N GLY A 128 11.68 3.77 8.98
CA GLY A 128 12.30 4.32 10.20
C GLY A 128 12.32 5.84 10.33
N ASN A 129 11.93 6.62 9.31
CA ASN A 129 11.98 8.09 9.34
C ASN A 129 10.67 8.79 8.96
N LEU A 130 9.57 8.04 8.85
CA LEU A 130 8.29 8.57 8.34
C LEU A 130 7.84 9.83 9.07
N GLU A 131 7.81 9.81 10.41
CA GLU A 131 7.42 10.99 11.21
C GLU A 131 8.34 12.19 10.99
N GLN A 132 9.65 11.94 10.87
CA GLN A 132 10.63 13.00 10.62
C GLN A 132 10.43 13.62 9.25
N VAL A 133 10.17 12.81 8.22
CA VAL A 133 9.89 13.28 6.86
C VAL A 133 8.60 14.10 6.84
N ILE A 134 7.52 13.60 7.44
CA ILE A 134 6.25 14.34 7.53
C ILE A 134 6.47 15.70 8.20
N HIS A 135 7.13 15.73 9.36
CA HIS A 135 7.40 16.97 10.06
C HIS A 135 8.25 17.94 9.22
N ARG A 136 9.28 17.44 8.51
CA ARG A 136 10.13 18.28 7.66
C ARG A 136 9.37 18.81 6.44
N SER A 137 8.52 17.99 5.83
CA SER A 137 7.62 18.37 4.75
C SER A 137 6.68 19.51 5.16
N GLU A 138 6.02 19.39 6.32
CA GLU A 138 5.15 20.46 6.83
C GLU A 138 5.89 21.77 7.12
N VAL A 139 7.14 21.69 7.62
CA VAL A 139 7.98 22.88 7.81
C VAL A 139 8.24 23.58 6.48
N LEU A 140 8.51 22.83 5.42
CA LEU A 140 8.74 23.38 4.08
C LEU A 140 7.46 23.96 3.47
N HIS A 141 6.32 23.30 3.64
CA HIS A 141 5.02 23.83 3.24
C HIS A 141 4.71 25.18 3.91
N ARG A 142 4.93 25.28 5.22
CA ARG A 142 4.75 26.55 5.96
C ARG A 142 5.69 27.65 5.45
N ARG A 143 6.93 27.31 5.12
CA ARG A 143 7.90 28.27 4.53
C ARG A 143 7.43 28.77 3.17
N LEU A 144 7.06 27.85 2.26
CA LEU A 144 6.52 28.18 0.93
C LEU A 144 5.31 29.13 1.05
N TRP A 145 4.37 28.80 1.96
CA TRP A 145 3.20 29.64 2.20
C TRP A 145 3.58 31.03 2.72
N SER A 146 4.46 31.10 3.73
CA SER A 146 4.88 32.38 4.31
C SER A 146 5.57 33.31 3.31
N GLN A 147 6.40 32.78 2.41
CA GLN A 147 7.05 33.56 1.35
C GLN A 147 6.02 34.07 0.33
N THR A 148 5.03 33.25 0.01
CA THR A 148 3.96 33.61 -0.92
C THR A 148 3.11 34.75 -0.36
N VAL A 149 2.71 34.68 0.91
CA VAL A 149 1.94 35.74 1.58
C VAL A 149 2.74 37.04 1.62
N ALA A 150 4.03 36.99 2.00
CA ALA A 150 4.87 38.17 2.08
C ALA A 150 5.05 38.89 0.72
N GLU A 151 5.00 38.15 -0.38
CA GLU A 151 5.09 38.72 -1.73
C GLU A 151 3.76 39.36 -2.17
N VAL A 152 2.63 38.70 -1.89
CA VAL A 152 1.30 39.23 -2.21
C VAL A 152 1.02 40.55 -1.48
N GLU A 153 1.46 40.67 -0.22
CA GLU A 153 1.32 41.91 0.57
C GLU A 153 2.16 43.06 -0.02
N LYS A 154 3.34 42.77 -0.57
CA LYS A 154 4.24 43.78 -1.15
C LYS A 154 3.80 44.22 -2.54
N ASN A 155 3.21 43.32 -3.33
CA ASN A 155 2.82 43.56 -4.71
C ASN A 155 1.34 43.21 -4.96
N PRO A 156 0.39 44.10 -4.60
CA PRO A 156 -1.05 43.85 -4.76
C PRO A 156 -1.51 43.64 -6.21
N ASN A 157 -0.73 44.11 -7.19
CA ASN A 157 -0.96 43.91 -8.63
C ASN A 157 -0.36 42.59 -9.16
N PHE A 158 -0.07 41.64 -8.28
CA PHE A 158 0.39 40.30 -8.67
C PHE A 158 -0.78 39.56 -9.37
N PHE A 159 -1.08 39.91 -10.62
CA PHE A 159 -2.13 39.29 -11.44
C PHE A 159 -1.90 37.78 -11.62
N ILE A 160 -0.65 37.34 -11.44
CA ILE A 160 -0.21 35.94 -11.51
C ILE A 160 -0.29 35.23 -10.14
N ALA A 161 -0.58 35.97 -9.06
CA ALA A 161 -0.79 35.46 -7.69
C ALA A 161 -1.75 34.30 -7.66
N GLY A 162 -2.93 34.47 -8.24
CA GLY A 162 -3.99 33.47 -8.16
C GLY A 162 -3.57 32.14 -8.77
N LEU A 163 -2.82 32.16 -9.89
CA LEU A 163 -2.34 30.93 -10.53
C LEU A 163 -1.27 30.25 -9.70
N PHE A 164 -0.31 31.01 -9.16
CA PHE A 164 0.75 30.45 -8.34
C PHE A 164 0.22 29.93 -6.98
N ILE A 165 -0.61 30.72 -6.29
CA ILE A 165 -1.25 30.34 -5.02
C ILE A 165 -2.14 29.11 -5.23
N GLY A 166 -2.90 29.06 -6.32
CA GLY A 166 -3.75 27.91 -6.65
C GLY A 166 -2.93 26.63 -6.81
N SER A 167 -1.82 26.68 -7.55
CA SER A 167 -0.94 25.50 -7.66
C SER A 167 -0.24 25.15 -6.35
N LEU A 168 0.18 26.16 -5.57
CA LEU A 168 0.82 25.92 -4.28
C LEU A 168 -0.14 25.26 -3.28
N ASN A 169 -1.43 25.62 -3.33
CA ASN A 169 -2.47 25.00 -2.52
C ASN A 169 -2.74 23.54 -2.90
N GLU A 170 -2.40 23.10 -4.12
CA GLU A 170 -2.47 21.69 -4.50
C GLU A 170 -1.27 20.88 -3.99
N VAL A 171 -0.18 21.55 -3.59
CA VAL A 171 1.04 20.91 -3.04
C VAL A 171 0.97 20.72 -1.52
N ILE A 172 0.17 21.53 -0.82
CA ILE A 172 0.03 21.56 0.64
C ILE A 172 -1.26 20.85 1.05
#